data_AF-I4KFY9-F1
#
_entry.id   AF-I4KFY9-F1
#
_cell.length_a   1.000
_cell.length_b   1.000
_cell.length_c   1.000
_cell.angle_alpha   90.00
_cell.angle_beta   90.00
_cell.angle_gamma   90.00
#
_symmetry.space_group_name_H-M   'P 1'
#
loop_
_entity.id
_entity.type
_entity.pdbx_description
1 polymer ?
#
loop_
_entity_poly.entity_id
_entity_poly.type
_entity_poly.pdbx_seq_one_letter_code
_entity_poly.pdbx_strand_id
1 'polypeptide(L)' 'MASSGKPTIARLDFDTPLDWPGNPNFITVNLPDGSSVSGVIAELERPADGPGWVTFTVDD' A
#
# COMPACT_ATOMS: atom_id res chain seq x y z
N MET A 1 7.22 -19.44 14.34
CA MET A 1 6.53 -18.34 15.04
C MET A 1 5.12 -18.31 14.51
N ALA A 2 4.10 -18.43 15.37
CA ALA A 2 2.71 -18.46 14.93
C ALA A 2 2.27 -17.02 14.62
N SER A 3 2.34 -16.63 13.33
CA SER A 3 1.68 -15.41 12.88
C SER A 3 0.18 -15.65 13.02
N SER A 4 -0.42 -15.04 14.04
CA SER A 4 -1.86 -15.05 14.27
C SER A 4 -2.52 -14.65 12.97
N GLY A 5 -3.25 -15.58 12.33
CA GLY A 5 -3.79 -15.50 10.96
C GLY A 5 -4.84 -14.42 10.71
N LYS A 6 -4.55 -13.19 11.14
CA LYS A 6 -5.25 -11.97 10.76
C LYS A 6 -4.40 -11.32 9.67
N PRO A 7 -4.92 -11.15 8.44
CA PRO A 7 -4.18 -10.44 7.41
C PRO A 7 -3.81 -9.06 7.95
N THR A 8 -2.51 -8.76 7.97
CA THR A 8 -2.02 -7.45 8.38
C THR A 8 -2.38 -6.48 7.26
N ILE A 9 -3.36 -5.61 7.50
CA ILE A 9 -3.68 -4.53 6.58
C ILE A 9 -2.83 -3.32 6.96
N ALA A 10 -1.96 -2.90 6.05
CA ALA A 10 -1.21 -1.65 6.17
C ALA A 10 -1.97 -0.53 5.46
N ARG A 11 -1.82 0.69 5.98
CA ARG A 11 -2.29 1.92 5.33
C ARG A 11 -1.08 2.80 5.06
N LEU A 12 -0.98 3.29 3.83
CA LEU A 12 0.00 4.28 3.41
C LEU A 12 -0.75 5.54 2.97
N ASP A 13 -0.53 6.62 3.70
CA ASP A 13 -0.99 7.96 3.34
C ASP A 13 0.12 8.68 2.57
N PHE A 14 -0.25 9.45 1.55
CA PHE A 14 0.69 10.21 0.72
C PHE A 14 0.16 11.62 0.49
N ASP A 15 1.05 12.61 0.61
CA ASP A 15 0.69 14.03 0.51
C ASP A 15 0.64 14.56 -0.92
N THR A 16 1.30 13.87 -1.85
CA THR A 16 1.40 14.26 -3.27
C THR A 16 0.66 13.26 -4.17
N PRO A 17 0.08 13.70 -5.30
CA PRO A 17 -0.55 12.81 -6.25
C PRO A 17 0.39 11.68 -6.69
N LEU A 18 -0.06 10.45 -6.57
CA LEU A 18 0.71 9.27 -6.96
C LEU A 18 0.38 8.91 -8.42
N ASP A 19 1.36 9.02 -9.31
CA ASP A 19 1.20 8.61 -10.72
C ASP A 19 1.35 7.09 -10.83
N TRP A 20 0.22 6.41 -11.01
CA TRP A 20 0.14 4.95 -11.06
C TRP A 20 -0.55 4.49 -12.36
N PRO A 21 -0.14 3.34 -12.94
CA PRO A 21 -0.76 2.81 -14.14
C PRO A 21 -2.19 2.35 -13.85
N GLY A 22 -3.17 3.20 -14.17
CA GLY A 22 -4.62 2.90 -14.14
C GLY A 22 -5.10 2.18 -12.88
N ASN A 23 -5.18 0.85 -12.96
CA ASN A 23 -5.78 -0.05 -11.97
C ASN A 23 -4.75 -1.08 -11.47
N PRO A 24 -3.76 -0.69 -10.65
CA PRO A 24 -2.90 -1.66 -10.01
C PRO A 24 -3.69 -2.41 -8.94
N ASN A 25 -3.61 -3.75 -8.96
CA ASN A 25 -4.13 -4.60 -7.89
C ASN A 25 -3.06 -4.90 -6.83
N PHE A 26 -1.81 -4.53 -7.11
CA PHE A 26 -0.65 -4.84 -6.30
C PHE A 26 0.18 -3.58 -6.06
N ILE A 27 0.69 -3.44 -4.85
CA ILE A 27 1.58 -2.36 -4.45
C ILE A 27 2.89 -2.95 -3.95
N THR A 28 3.99 -2.25 -4.18
CA THR A 28 5.27 -2.50 -3.54
C THR A 28 5.77 -1.18 -2.96
N VAL A 29 5.90 -1.13 -1.65
CA VAL A 29 6.37 0.02 -0.88
C VAL A 29 7.81 -0.24 -0.50
N ASN A 30 8.72 0.60 -1.00
CA ASN A 30 10.13 0.55 -0.60
C ASN A 30 10.29 1.38 0.68
N LEU A 31 10.72 0.72 1.75
CA LEU A 31 10.95 1.35 3.03
C LEU A 31 12.36 1.97 3.09
N PRO A 32 12.56 3.00 3.93
CA PRO A 32 13.86 3.69 4.04
C PRO A 32 15.01 2.80 4.54
N ASP A 33 14.69 1.69 5.19
CA ASP A 33 15.66 0.70 5.66
C ASP A 33 16.19 -0.20 4.52
N GLY A 34 15.69 0.00 3.30
CA GLY A 34 16.04 -0.78 2.11
C GLY A 34 15.21 -2.07 1.95
N SER A 35 14.28 -2.34 2.85
CA SER A 35 13.31 -3.42 2.68
C SER A 35 12.14 -2.99 1.77
N SER A 36 11.44 -3.95 1.19
CA SER A 36 10.26 -3.70 0.37
C SER A 36 9.11 -4.51 0.93
N VAL A 37 7.97 -3.85 1.15
CA VAL A 37 6.73 -4.49 1.56
C VAL A 37 5.80 -4.50 0.37
N SER A 38 5.31 -5.67 0.02
CA SER A 38 4.44 -5.86 -1.13
C SER A 38 3.12 -6.49 -0.74
N GLY A 39 2.08 -6.18 -1.50
CA GLY A 39 0.73 -6.47 -1.06
C GLY A 39 -0.35 -6.26 -2.10
N VAL A 40 -1.51 -6.88 -1.85
CA VAL A 40 -2.71 -6.66 -2.65
C VAL A 40 -3.43 -5.43 -2.10
N ILE A 41 -3.78 -4.50 -2.99
CA ILE A 41 -4.51 -3.29 -2.63
C ILE A 41 -5.95 -3.69 -2.27
N ALA A 42 -6.38 -3.32 -1.06
CA ALA A 42 -7.72 -3.57 -0.56
C ALA A 42 -8.64 -2.38 -0.87
N GLU A 43 -8.21 -1.17 -0.49
CA GLU A 43 -8.92 0.07 -0.76
C GLU A 43 -7.91 1.17 -1.10
N LEU A 44 -8.32 2.15 -1.90
CA LEU A 44 -7.50 3.31 -2.18
C LEU A 44 -8.38 4.53 -2.42
N GLU A 45 -7.89 5.68 -1.96
CA GLU A 45 -8.41 6.99 -2.32
C GLU A 45 -7.29 7.76 -3.01
N ARG A 46 -7.51 8.10 -4.28
CA ARG A 46 -6.51 8.77 -5.11
C ARG A 46 -7.15 9.96 -5.82
N PRO A 47 -7.16 11.12 -5.18
CA PRO A 47 -7.50 12.37 -5.86
C PRO A 47 -6.47 12.66 -6.96
N ALA A 48 -6.91 13.21 -8.09
CA ALA A 48 -6.01 13.58 -9.19
C ALA A 48 -5.05 14.73 -8.83
N ASP A 49 -5.46 15.59 -7.90
CA ASP A 49 -4.77 16.84 -7.54
C ASP A 49 -4.58 16.98 -6.02
N GLY A 50 -4.45 15.88 -5.29
CA GLY A 50 -4.39 15.96 -3.83
C GLY A 50 -3.77 14.77 -3.11
N PRO A 51 -3.70 14.86 -1.77
CA PRO A 51 -3.27 13.77 -0.92
C PRO A 51 -4.25 12.60 -1.03
N GLY A 52 -3.74 11.40 -0.84
CA GLY A 52 -4.55 10.20 -0.88
C GLY A 52 -4.01 9.15 0.06
N TRP A 53 -4.65 7.99 0.04
CA TRP A 53 -4.26 6.87 0.87
C TRP A 53 -4.51 5.55 0.14
N VAL A 54 -3.77 4.53 0.53
CA VAL A 54 -3.94 3.16 0.04
C VAL A 54 -3.84 2.19 1.20
N THR A 55 -4.80 1.28 1.32
CA THR A 55 -4.73 0.13 2.21
C THR A 55 -4.39 -1.12 1.41
N PHE A 56 -3.51 -1.94 1.94
CA PHE A 56 -3.06 -3.16 1.28
C PHE A 56 -2.75 -4.25 2.30
N THR A 57 -2.86 -5.51 1.88
CA THR A 57 -2.47 -6.66 2.68
C THR A 57 -0.96 -6.77 2.68
N VAL A 58 -0.34 -6.94 3.84
CA VAL A 58 1.08 -7.27 3.96
C VAL A 58 1.22 -8.79 3.91
N ASP A 59 1.78 -9.29 2.82
CA ASP A 59 2.30 -10.66 2.76
C ASP A 59 3.76 -10.60 3.26
N ASP A 60 4.09 -11.41 4.27
CA ASP A 60 5.45 -11.54 4.83
C ASP A 60 6.30 -12.51 4.00
#